data_AF-A0A2A2EWZ1-F1
#
_entry.id   AF-A0A2A2EWZ1-F1
#
_cell.length_a   1.000
_cell.length_b   1.000
_cell.length_c   1.000
_cell.angle_alpha   90.00
_cell.angle_beta   90.00
_cell.angle_gamma   90.00
#
_symmetry.space_group_name_H-M   'P 1'
#
loop_
_entity.id
_entity.type
_entity.pdbx_description
1 polymer ?
#
loop_
_entity_poly.entity_id
_entity_poly.type
_entity_poly.pdbx_seq_one_letter_code
_entity_poly.pdbx_strand_id
1 'polypeptide(L)'
;MKGAEEKGWQERLLLACNNEADTQEEEERYFREVAEAAPLDELELFLDKPSARYTESARAVMRQVYRTRMEEIRRREAKAAARSEWWWGLLQQAWAQVVSGMIVGVLSGLVAGWFVFSP
;
A
#
# COMPACT_ATOMS: atom_id res chain seq x y z
N MET A 1 17.27 11.42 17.69
CA MET A 1 17.59 10.02 18.04
C MET A 1 17.42 9.03 16.88
N LYS A 2 16.78 9.39 15.74
CA LYS A 2 16.63 8.49 14.58
C LYS A 2 17.96 7.99 13.98
N GLY A 3 18.95 8.86 13.81
CA GLY A 3 20.23 8.49 13.17
C GLY A 3 21.14 7.50 13.95
N ALA A 4 20.81 7.15 15.20
CA ALA A 4 21.53 6.08 15.91
C ALA A 4 20.95 4.70 15.61
N GLU A 5 19.64 4.61 15.37
CA GLU A 5 18.95 3.37 15.01
C GLU A 5 19.18 3.01 13.54
N GLU A 6 19.18 4.01 12.66
CA GLU A 6 19.47 3.89 11.22
C GLU A 6 20.86 3.27 10.96
N LYS A 7 21.89 3.74 11.70
CA LYS A 7 23.25 3.17 11.58
C LYS A 7 23.33 1.72 12.05
N GLY A 8 22.55 1.35 13.07
CA GLY A 8 22.55 -0.01 13.60
C GLY A 8 21.95 -1.04 12.64
N TRP A 9 20.93 -0.66 11.87
CA TRP A 9 20.29 -1.59 10.93
C TRP A 9 21.14 -1.88 9.70
N GLN A 10 21.80 -0.86 9.13
CA GLN A 10 22.73 -1.06 8.02
C GLN A 10 23.87 -2.01 8.39
N GLU A 11 24.42 -1.86 9.59
CA GLU A 11 25.47 -2.73 10.11
C GLU A 11 24.95 -4.16 10.35
N ARG A 12 23.74 -4.31 10.90
CA ARG A 12 23.09 -5.62 11.08
C ARG A 12 22.80 -6.34 9.77
N LEU A 13 22.31 -5.63 8.75
CA LEU A 13 22.07 -6.20 7.41
C LEU A 13 23.38 -6.66 6.77
N LEU A 14 24.45 -5.88 6.94
CA LEU A 14 25.77 -6.22 6.43
C LEU A 14 26.37 -7.44 7.15
N LEU A 15 26.23 -7.50 8.48
CA LEU A 15 26.63 -8.65 9.28
C LEU A 15 25.82 -9.90 8.90
N ALA A 16 24.53 -9.75 8.63
CA ALA A 16 23.69 -10.86 8.22
C ALA A 16 24.16 -11.47 6.90
N CYS A 17 24.61 -10.67 5.93
CA CYS A 17 25.17 -11.19 4.68
C CYS A 17 26.49 -11.97 4.84
N ASN A 18 27.20 -11.82 5.96
CA ASN A 18 28.43 -12.54 6.25
C ASN A 18 28.19 -13.76 7.15
N ASN A 19 26.93 -14.10 7.46
CA ASN A 19 26.64 -15.28 8.26
C ASN A 19 26.83 -16.53 7.41
N GLU A 20 27.81 -17.36 7.78
CA GLU A 20 28.01 -18.69 7.22
C GLU A 20 27.29 -19.70 8.12
N ALA A 21 26.27 -20.36 7.59
CA ALA A 21 25.60 -21.46 8.28
C ALA A 21 26.05 -22.81 7.69
N ASP A 22 25.77 -23.90 8.41
CA ASP A 22 26.16 -25.24 7.96
C ASP A 22 25.42 -25.67 6.67
N THR A 23 24.30 -25.02 6.36
CA THR A 23 23.50 -25.28 5.14
C THR A 23 23.02 -23.99 4.48
N GLN A 24 22.95 -24.00 3.14
CA GLN A 24 22.43 -22.88 2.34
C GLN A 24 20.98 -22.51 2.72
N GLU A 25 20.16 -23.51 3.07
CA GLU A 25 18.75 -23.29 3.42
C GLU A 25 18.58 -22.58 4.78
N GLU A 26 19.53 -22.75 5.71
CA GLU A 26 19.57 -22.01 6.97
C GLU A 26 20.07 -20.58 6.76
N GLU A 27 21.06 -20.37 5.89
CA GLU A 27 21.53 -19.04 5.51
C GLU A 27 20.40 -18.20 4.90
N GLU A 28 19.71 -18.75 3.89
CA GLU A 28 18.61 -18.04 3.21
C GLU A 28 17.46 -17.71 4.17
N ARG A 29 17.16 -18.61 5.11
CA ARG A 29 16.15 -18.39 6.15
C ARG A 29 16.55 -17.27 7.08
N TYR A 30 17.81 -17.23 7.51
CA TYR A 30 18.33 -16.17 8.35
C TYR A 30 18.33 -14.81 7.63
N PHE A 31 18.73 -14.76 6.35
CA PHE A 31 18.67 -13.54 5.56
C PHE A 31 17.23 -13.01 5.44
N ARG A 32 16.27 -13.93 5.27
CA ARG A 32 14.84 -13.58 5.21
C ARG A 32 14.36 -13.01 6.53
N GLU A 33 14.68 -13.66 7.65
CA GLU A 33 14.29 -13.21 8.98
C GLU A 33 14.82 -11.81 9.30
N VAL A 34 16.11 -11.57 9.01
CA VAL A 34 16.71 -10.25 9.23
C VAL A 34 16.09 -9.18 8.33
N ALA A 35 15.81 -9.50 7.06
CA ALA A 35 15.16 -8.56 6.14
C ALA A 35 13.69 -8.28 6.49
N GLU A 36 12.99 -9.26 7.07
CA GLU A 36 11.63 -9.07 7.58
C GLU A 36 11.61 -8.18 8.83
N ALA A 37 12.61 -8.34 9.72
CA ALA A 37 12.76 -7.53 10.91
C ALA A 37 13.20 -6.09 10.62
N ALA A 38 13.95 -5.87 9.54
CA ALA A 38 14.45 -4.55 9.18
C ALA A 38 13.32 -3.57 8.80
N PRO A 39 13.48 -2.27 9.13
CA PRO A 39 12.68 -1.20 8.55
C PRO A 39 12.76 -1.19 7.02
N LEU A 40 11.66 -0.87 6.35
CA LEU A 40 11.54 -1.01 4.89
C LEU A 40 12.46 -0.01 4.15
N ASP A 41 12.55 1.20 4.68
CA ASP A 41 13.42 2.30 4.25
C ASP A 41 14.91 1.96 4.40
N GLU A 42 15.29 1.32 5.50
CA GLU A 42 16.67 0.86 5.71
C GLU A 42 17.04 -0.29 4.78
N LEU A 43 16.11 -1.23 4.57
CA LEU A 43 16.29 -2.33 3.64
C LEU A 43 16.46 -1.82 2.20
N GLU A 44 15.67 -0.83 1.80
CA GLU A 44 15.79 -0.15 0.50
C GLU A 44 17.15 0.52 0.35
N LEU A 45 17.55 1.34 1.33
CA LEU A 45 18.82 2.04 1.33
C LEU A 45 20.02 1.06 1.30
N PHE A 46 19.90 -0.08 1.98
CA PHE A 46 20.91 -1.12 1.93
C PHE A 46 20.99 -1.79 0.57
N LEU A 47 19.85 -2.07 -0.07
CA LEU A 47 19.77 -2.72 -1.38
C LEU A 47 20.20 -1.81 -2.54
N ASP A 48 20.14 -0.49 -2.36
CA ASP A 48 20.56 0.51 -3.35
C ASP A 48 22.08 0.70 -3.41
N LYS A 49 22.80 0.42 -2.31
CA LYS A 49 24.27 0.50 -2.28
C LYS A 49 24.88 -0.63 -3.13
N PRO A 50 25.99 -0.41 -3.86
CA PRO A 50 26.64 -1.48 -4.63
C PRO A 50 27.17 -2.61 -3.73
N SER A 51 27.03 -3.88 -4.16
CA SER A 51 27.46 -5.05 -3.38
C SER A 51 28.96 -5.27 -3.48
N ALA A 52 29.56 -5.69 -2.37
CA ALA A 52 30.81 -6.43 -2.43
C ALA A 52 30.54 -7.84 -2.99
N ARG A 53 31.51 -8.41 -3.71
CA ARG A 53 31.43 -9.66 -4.51
C ARG A 53 30.85 -10.88 -3.79
N TYR A 54 30.86 -10.89 -2.46
CA TYR A 54 30.46 -12.02 -1.61
C TYR A 54 29.03 -11.91 -1.04
N THR A 55 28.22 -10.94 -1.48
CA THR A 55 26.90 -10.64 -0.89
C THR A 55 25.71 -10.77 -1.85
N GLU A 56 25.92 -11.35 -3.05
CA GLU A 56 24.88 -11.40 -4.09
C GLU A 56 23.69 -12.31 -3.75
N SER A 57 23.94 -13.51 -3.23
CA SER A 57 22.87 -14.47 -2.84
C SER A 57 22.01 -13.91 -1.71
N ALA A 58 22.64 -13.43 -0.63
CA ALA A 58 21.95 -12.81 0.49
C ALA A 58 21.10 -11.62 0.05
N ARG A 59 21.66 -10.73 -0.77
CA ARG A 59 20.90 -9.57 -1.31
C ARG A 59 19.77 -9.96 -2.25
N ALA A 60 19.89 -11.05 -3.00
CA ALA A 60 18.79 -11.54 -3.82
C ALA A 60 17.59 -11.94 -2.96
N VAL A 61 17.82 -12.67 -1.86
CA VAL A 61 16.78 -13.04 -0.89
C VAL A 61 16.18 -11.80 -0.23
N MET A 62 17.02 -10.89 0.26
CA MET A 62 16.57 -9.64 0.90
C MET A 62 15.76 -8.76 -0.06
N ARG A 63 16.12 -8.71 -1.35
CA ARG A 63 15.38 -8.00 -2.39
C ARG A 63 14.03 -8.64 -2.68
N GLN A 64 13.94 -9.96 -2.62
CA GLN A 64 12.66 -10.67 -2.74
C GLN A 64 11.72 -10.28 -1.59
N VAL A 65 12.23 -10.29 -0.35
CA VAL A 65 11.46 -9.85 0.85
C VAL A 65 10.99 -8.40 0.70
N TYR A 66 11.87 -7.50 0.28
CA TYR A 66 11.52 -6.09 0.04
C TYR A 66 10.37 -5.96 -0.96
N ARG A 67 10.45 -6.66 -2.10
CA ARG A 67 9.40 -6.65 -3.13
C ARG A 67 8.07 -7.16 -2.60
N THR A 68 8.07 -8.28 -1.87
CA THR A 68 6.85 -8.84 -1.28
C THR A 68 6.20 -7.86 -0.31
N ARG A 69 6.98 -7.25 0.59
CA ARG A 69 6.47 -6.26 1.54
C ARG A 69 5.94 -5.00 0.84
N MET A 70 6.63 -4.52 -0.20
CA MET A 70 6.17 -3.38 -1.01
C MET A 70 4.86 -3.66 -1.76
N GLU A 71 4.71 -4.86 -2.33
CA GLU A 71 3.47 -5.26 -2.97
C GLU A 71 2.30 -5.33 -1.99
N GLU A 72 2.52 -5.81 -0.77
CA GLU A 72 1.50 -5.81 0.28
C GLU A 72 1.06 -4.41 0.67
N ILE A 73 2.01 -3.47 0.83
CA ILE A 73 1.71 -2.06 1.12
C ILE A 73 0.88 -1.47 -0.02
N ARG A 74 1.33 -1.62 -1.27
CA ARG A 74 0.58 -1.15 -2.44
C ARG A 74 -0.82 -1.74 -2.54
N ARG A 75 -1.00 -3.03 -2.21
CA ARG A 75 -2.32 -3.67 -2.19
C ARG A 75 -3.22 -3.08 -1.10
N ARG A 76 -2.67 -2.74 0.07
CA ARG A 76 -3.44 -2.09 1.15
C ARG A 76 -3.85 -0.68 0.75
N GLU A 77 -2.95 0.08 0.14
CA GLU A 77 -3.23 1.42 -0.38
C GLU A 77 -4.27 1.39 -1.49
N ALA A 78 -4.14 0.47 -2.45
CA ALA A 78 -5.12 0.27 -3.52
C ALA A 78 -6.50 -0.09 -2.98
N LYS A 79 -6.58 -0.97 -1.97
CA LYS A 79 -7.85 -1.28 -1.30
C LYS A 79 -8.45 -0.07 -0.56
N ALA A 80 -7.62 0.77 0.04
CA ALA A 80 -8.07 1.99 0.70
C ALA A 80 -8.61 3.01 -0.33
N ALA A 81 -7.88 3.23 -1.42
CA ALA A 81 -8.30 4.09 -2.52
C ALA A 81 -9.61 3.60 -3.19
N ALA A 82 -9.70 2.30 -3.47
CA ALA A 82 -10.90 1.69 -4.03
C ALA A 82 -12.13 1.86 -3.13
N ARG A 83 -11.95 1.81 -1.80
CA ARG A 83 -13.05 2.11 -0.85
C ARG A 83 -13.49 3.56 -0.97
N SER A 84 -12.57 4.53 -0.98
CA SER A 84 -12.94 5.94 -1.11
C SER A 84 -13.66 6.25 -2.43
N GLU A 85 -13.22 5.65 -3.54
CA GLU A 85 -13.88 5.80 -4.84
C GLU A 85 -15.28 5.18 -4.83
N TRP A 86 -15.45 4.01 -4.22
CA TRP A 86 -16.75 3.37 -4.06
C TRP A 86 -17.74 4.23 -3.26
N TRP A 87 -17.27 4.84 -2.15
CA TRP A 87 -18.08 5.78 -1.36
C TRP A 87 -18.46 7.02 -2.15
N TRP A 88 -17.54 7.58 -2.96
CA TRP A 88 -17.83 8.70 -3.84
C TRP A 88 -18.87 8.36 -4.90
N GLY A 89 -18.78 7.17 -5.51
CA GLY A 89 -19.75 6.69 -6.50
C GLY A 89 -21.16 6.52 -5.91
N LEU A 90 -21.27 5.98 -4.69
CA LEU A 90 -22.55 5.87 -3.99
C LEU A 90 -23.16 7.23 -3.67
N LEU A 91 -22.34 8.18 -3.21
CA LEU A 91 -22.79 9.53 -2.92
C LEU A 91 -23.38 10.17 -4.19
N GLN A 92 -22.68 10.05 -5.32
CA GLN A 92 -23.12 10.59 -6.60
C GLN A 92 -24.44 9.99 -7.09
N GLN A 93 -24.65 8.67 -6.92
CA GLN A 93 -25.93 8.03 -7.23
C GLN A 93 -27.06 8.52 -6.31
N ALA A 94 -26.80 8.70 -5.01
CA ALA A 94 -27.79 9.24 -4.08
C ALA A 94 -28.19 10.68 -4.44
N TRP A 95 -27.22 11.53 -4.78
CA TRP A 95 -27.50 12.90 -5.26
C TRP A 95 -28.32 12.90 -6.56
N ALA A 96 -28.02 11.98 -7.50
CA ALA A 96 -28.77 11.88 -8.75
C ALA A 96 -30.25 11.52 -8.54
N GLN A 97 -30.56 10.67 -7.55
CA GLN A 97 -31.95 10.31 -7.20
C GLN A 97 -32.68 11.47 -6.53
N VAL A 98 -32.02 12.20 -5.62
CA VAL A 98 -32.60 13.39 -4.97
C VAL A 98 -32.91 14.47 -6.00
N VAL A 99 -31.97 14.76 -6.90
CA VAL A 99 -32.17 15.76 -7.98
C VAL A 99 -33.28 15.33 -8.93
N SER A 100 -33.30 14.06 -9.34
CA SER A 100 -34.36 13.53 -10.22
C SER A 100 -35.74 13.60 -9.56
N GLY A 101 -35.84 13.24 -8.28
CA GLY A 101 -37.08 13.35 -7.51
C GLY A 101 -37.56 14.80 -7.34
N MET A 102 -36.63 15.74 -7.18
CA MET A 102 -36.95 17.16 -7.07
C MET A 102 -37.51 17.72 -8.39
N ILE A 103 -36.93 17.34 -9.53
CA ILE A 103 -37.42 17.74 -10.86
C ILE A 103 -38.82 17.18 -11.11
N VAL A 104 -39.03 15.88 -10.83
CA VAL A 104 -40.35 15.26 -10.98
C VAL A 104 -41.37 15.91 -10.06
N GLY A 105 -41.02 16.18 -8.79
CA GLY A 105 -41.90 16.87 -7.85
C GLY A 105 -42.29 18.28 -8.29
N VAL A 106 -41.35 19.06 -8.84
CA VAL A 106 -41.63 20.39 -9.39
C VAL A 106 -42.55 20.31 -10.61
N LEU A 107 -42.30 19.37 -11.53
CA LEU A 107 -43.14 19.18 -12.71
C LEU A 107 -44.55 18.69 -12.36
N SER A 108 -44.67 17.73 -11.44
CA SER A 108 -45.97 17.23 -10.96
C SER A 108 -46.74 18.31 -10.19
N GLY A 109 -46.06 19.13 -9.39
CA GLY A 109 -46.66 20.28 -8.71
C GLY A 109 -47.17 21.34 -9.68
N LEU A 110 -46.46 21.60 -10.77
CA LEU A 110 -46.90 22.51 -11.84
C LEU A 110 -48.12 21.97 -12.59
N VAL A 111 -48.14 20.67 -12.93
CA VAL A 111 -49.30 20.04 -13.60
C VAL A 111 -50.52 20.01 -12.69
N ALA A 112 -50.34 19.66 -11.41
CA ALA A 112 -51.42 19.67 -10.43
C ALA A 112 -51.95 21.09 -10.16
N GLY A 113 -51.05 22.08 -10.06
CA GLY A 113 -51.42 23.49 -9.91
C GLY A 113 -52.16 24.05 -11.12
N TRP A 114 -51.77 23.66 -12.34
CA TRP A 114 -52.46 24.04 -13.57
C TRP A 114 -53.88 23.44 -13.64
N PHE A 115 -54.05 22.18 -13.22
CA PHE A 115 -55.37 21.52 -13.17
C PHE A 115 -56.31 22.12 -12.10
N VAL A 116 -55.78 22.62 -10.98
CA VAL A 116 -56.57 23.24 -9.91
C VAL A 116 -56.99 24.67 -10.25
N PHE A 117 -56.24 25.37 -11.13
CA PHE A 117 -56.47 26.78 -11.48
C PHE A 117 -57.04 26.99 -12.90
N SER A 118 -57.23 25.93 -13.68
CA SER A 118 -57.90 26.00 -14.98
C SER A 118 -59.42 25.82 -14.79
N PRO A 119 -60.26 26.84 -15.05
CA PRO A 119 -61.72 26.74 -14.99
C PRO A 119 -62.30 25.86 -16.10
#